data_AF-A0A817G1P0-F1
#
_entry.id   AF-A0A817G1P0-F1
#
_cell.length_a   1.000
_cell.length_b   1.000
_cell.length_c   1.000
_cell.angle_alpha   90.00
_cell.angle_beta   90.00
_cell.angle_gamma   90.00
#
_symmetry.space_group_name_H-M   'P 1'
#
loop_
_entity.id
_entity.type
_entity.pdbx_description
1 polymer ?
#
loop_
_entity_poly.entity_id
_entity_poly.type
_entity_poly.pdbx_seq_one_letter_code
_entity_poly.pdbx_strand_id
1 'polypeptide(L)'
;MPTIRSTSIEHLCIEDVSLDSLRLMRLFRCTPNLRHLTVCIDKLSKNAQVSSVIQSISSVKFVVDHLTYGTINLLKNMPNLTLLTLQTGKHHMNGHKWKYLIGDYLPKLKKFQFLMLFLVNNEEEMNEILDSYRTPFWLIDHQWFVRCHWNLEIDKI
;
A
#
# COMPACT_ATOMS: atom_id res chain seq x y z
N MET A 1 -1.70 8.95 -27.34
CA MET A 1 -1.52 9.89 -26.19
C MET A 1 -2.90 10.31 -25.71
N PRO A 2 -3.22 10.35 -24.40
CA PRO A 2 -4.50 10.87 -23.93
C PRO A 2 -4.60 12.35 -24.30
N THR A 3 -5.70 12.73 -24.94
CA THR A 3 -5.93 14.06 -25.52
C THR A 3 -6.47 15.08 -24.50
N ILE A 4 -6.95 14.63 -23.35
CA ILE A 4 -7.58 15.49 -22.32
C ILE A 4 -6.99 15.15 -20.95
N ARG A 5 -6.55 16.19 -20.24
CA ARG A 5 -6.16 16.13 -18.82
C ARG A 5 -7.18 16.90 -18.00
N SER A 6 -7.63 16.33 -16.89
CA SER A 6 -8.44 17.03 -15.90
C SER A 6 -7.53 17.60 -14.82
N THR A 7 -7.49 18.92 -14.71
CA THR A 7 -6.80 19.63 -13.63
C THR A 7 -7.70 19.90 -12.43
N SER A 8 -9.00 19.58 -12.51
CA SER A 8 -9.98 19.83 -11.46
C SER A 8 -10.20 18.64 -10.52
N ILE A 9 -9.84 17.42 -10.94
CA ILE A 9 -10.01 16.23 -10.08
C ILE A 9 -8.86 16.17 -9.07
N GLU A 10 -9.18 16.49 -7.82
CA GLU A 10 -8.27 16.36 -6.67
C GLU A 10 -8.55 15.11 -5.82
N HIS A 11 -9.78 14.61 -5.85
CA HIS A 11 -10.23 13.45 -5.08
C HIS A 11 -10.93 12.46 -5.99
N LEU A 12 -10.54 11.19 -5.94
CA LEU A 12 -11.16 10.13 -6.72
C LEU A 12 -11.30 8.86 -5.89
N CYS A 13 -12.51 8.31 -5.89
CA CYS A 13 -12.81 6.99 -5.36
C CYS A 13 -13.32 6.12 -6.50
N ILE A 14 -12.69 4.97 -6.72
CA ILE A 14 -13.13 3.96 -7.68
C ILE A 14 -13.34 2.69 -6.87
N GLU A 15 -14.60 2.40 -6.59
CA GLU A 15 -15.05 1.17 -5.93
C GLU A 15 -15.53 0.17 -6.97
N ASP A 16 -15.49 -1.11 -6.63
CA ASP A 16 -15.98 -2.23 -7.46
C ASP A 16 -15.33 -2.41 -8.85
N VAL A 17 -14.29 -1.63 -9.16
CA VAL A 17 -13.52 -1.74 -10.39
C VAL A 17 -12.04 -1.85 -10.05
N SER A 18 -11.44 -2.97 -10.46
CA SER A 18 -10.00 -3.17 -10.33
C SER A 18 -9.24 -2.52 -11.49
N LEU A 19 -8.19 -1.77 -11.17
CA LEU A 19 -7.28 -1.19 -12.15
C LEU A 19 -6.02 -2.04 -12.31
N ASP A 20 -5.64 -2.26 -13.56
CA ASP A 20 -4.29 -2.70 -13.90
C ASP A 20 -3.28 -1.53 -13.83
N SER A 21 -1.98 -1.86 -13.86
CA SER A 21 -0.91 -0.84 -13.86
C SER A 21 -1.02 0.21 -14.97
N LEU A 22 -1.45 -0.15 -16.18
CA LEU A 22 -1.50 0.77 -17.31
C LEU A 22 -2.62 1.80 -17.11
N ARG A 23 -3.78 1.35 -16.64
CA ARG A 23 -4.94 2.21 -16.33
C ARG A 23 -4.64 3.14 -15.17
N LEU A 24 -3.99 2.64 -14.12
CA LEU A 24 -3.58 3.45 -12.99
C LEU A 24 -2.56 4.53 -13.39
N MET A 25 -1.57 4.19 -14.21
CA MET A 25 -0.62 5.18 -14.74
C MET A 25 -1.26 6.19 -15.67
N ARG A 26 -2.22 5.74 -16.49
CA ARG A 26 -3.02 6.65 -17.33
C ARG A 26 -3.83 7.60 -16.47
N LEU A 27 -4.40 7.13 -15.36
CA LEU A 27 -5.13 7.97 -14.41
C LEU A 27 -4.23 9.11 -13.90
N PHE A 28 -3.08 8.80 -13.30
CA PHE A 28 -2.16 9.84 -12.79
C PHE A 28 -1.74 10.85 -13.87
N ARG A 29 -1.50 10.38 -15.10
CA ARG A 29 -1.17 11.28 -16.23
C ARG A 29 -2.34 12.18 -16.65
N CYS A 30 -3.57 11.69 -16.54
CA CYS A 30 -4.77 12.44 -16.90
C CYS A 30 -5.27 13.33 -15.76
N THR A 31 -4.91 13.07 -14.51
CA THR A 31 -5.33 13.84 -13.33
C THR A 31 -4.11 14.33 -12.55
N PRO A 32 -3.33 15.29 -13.09
CA PRO A 32 -2.08 15.73 -12.47
C PRO A 32 -2.26 16.34 -11.07
N ASN A 33 -3.43 16.89 -10.77
CA ASN A 33 -3.74 17.49 -9.46
C ASN A 33 -4.41 16.52 -8.49
N LEU A 34 -4.47 15.22 -8.80
CA LEU A 34 -5.07 14.22 -7.93
C LEU A 34 -4.25 14.11 -6.64
N ARG A 35 -4.91 14.37 -5.51
CA ARG A 35 -4.32 14.37 -4.16
C ARG A 35 -4.76 13.16 -3.33
N HIS A 36 -5.98 12.68 -3.58
CA HIS A 36 -6.59 11.58 -2.86
C HIS A 36 -7.09 10.52 -3.84
N LEU A 37 -6.63 9.29 -3.68
CA LEU A 37 -7.05 8.15 -4.51
C LEU A 37 -7.46 6.96 -3.65
N THR A 38 -8.67 6.45 -3.86
CA THR A 38 -9.10 5.13 -3.37
C THR A 38 -9.38 4.23 -4.57
N VAL A 39 -8.73 3.07 -4.63
CA VAL A 39 -8.91 2.14 -5.75
C VAL A 39 -8.52 0.70 -5.41
N CYS A 40 -9.20 -0.25 -6.05
CA CYS A 40 -8.80 -1.66 -6.10
C CYS A 40 -7.78 -1.88 -7.22
N ILE A 41 -6.73 -2.65 -6.96
CA ILE A 41 -5.64 -2.92 -7.89
C ILE A 41 -5.52 -4.43 -8.05
N ASP A 42 -5.67 -4.90 -9.29
CA ASP A 42 -5.62 -6.33 -9.62
C ASP A 42 -4.15 -6.79 -9.70
N LYS A 43 -3.43 -6.34 -10.74
CA LYS A 43 -2.02 -6.68 -10.97
C LYS A 43 -1.21 -5.45 -11.37
N LEU A 44 -0.22 -5.13 -10.54
CA LEU A 44 0.87 -4.22 -10.92
C LEU A 44 2.00 -5.04 -11.56
N SER A 45 2.21 -4.82 -12.86
CA SER A 45 3.29 -5.45 -13.61
C SER A 45 4.64 -5.16 -12.94
N LYS A 46 5.52 -6.17 -12.84
CA LYS A 46 6.92 -6.00 -12.41
C LYS A 46 7.67 -5.01 -13.30
N ASN A 47 7.25 -4.89 -14.56
CA ASN A 47 7.84 -4.01 -15.57
C ASN A 47 7.12 -2.66 -15.68
N ALA A 48 6.12 -2.39 -14.84
CA ALA A 48 5.57 -1.06 -14.68
C ALA A 48 6.61 -0.21 -13.93
N GLN A 49 7.69 0.15 -14.63
CA GLN A 49 8.53 1.25 -14.22
C GLN A 49 7.66 2.50 -14.30
N VAL A 50 7.06 2.83 -13.16
CA VAL A 50 6.59 4.17 -12.88
C VAL A 50 7.85 5.03 -12.84
N SER A 51 8.27 5.52 -14.01
CA SER A 51 9.47 6.35 -14.15
C SER A 51 9.23 7.79 -13.68
N SER A 52 7.96 8.15 -13.46
CA SER A 52 7.54 9.50 -13.07
C SER A 52 7.16 9.54 -11.60
N VAL A 53 7.78 10.48 -10.87
CA VAL A 53 7.36 10.85 -9.52
C VAL A 53 5.94 11.43 -9.55
N ILE A 54 5.07 10.93 -8.67
CA ILE A 54 3.67 11.34 -8.52
C ILE A 54 3.59 12.28 -7.32
N GLN A 55 3.96 13.55 -7.54
CA GLN A 55 4.10 14.53 -6.45
C GLN A 55 2.78 15.04 -5.86
N SER A 56 1.68 14.97 -6.61
CA SER A 56 0.39 15.51 -6.18
C SER A 56 -0.30 14.65 -5.13
N ILE A 57 -0.04 13.34 -5.13
CA ILE A 57 -0.69 12.40 -4.24
C ILE A 57 -0.21 12.59 -2.80
N SER A 58 -1.17 12.81 -1.90
CA SER A 58 -0.96 12.96 -0.47
C SER A 58 -1.68 11.90 0.37
N SER A 59 -2.65 11.19 -0.23
CA SER A 59 -3.44 10.16 0.42
C SER A 59 -3.80 9.07 -0.57
N VAL A 60 -3.54 7.81 -0.23
CA VAL A 60 -4.01 6.65 -1.01
C VAL A 60 -4.66 5.59 -0.14
N LYS A 61 -5.70 4.97 -0.68
CA LYS A 61 -6.25 3.71 -0.19
C LYS A 61 -6.20 2.69 -1.32
N PHE A 62 -5.38 1.65 -1.14
CA PHE A 62 -5.26 0.55 -2.09
C PHE A 62 -5.84 -0.72 -1.48
N VAL A 63 -6.67 -1.39 -2.27
CA VAL A 63 -7.05 -2.78 -2.04
C VAL A 63 -6.35 -3.61 -3.10
N VAL A 64 -5.45 -4.49 -2.69
CA VAL A 64 -4.65 -5.34 -3.60
C VAL A 64 -4.86 -6.80 -3.24
N ASP A 65 -4.86 -7.69 -4.22
CA ASP A 65 -4.95 -9.13 -3.91
C ASP A 65 -3.66 -9.66 -3.29
N HIS A 66 -2.52 -9.09 -3.69
CA HIS A 66 -1.19 -9.49 -3.26
C HIS A 66 -0.22 -8.30 -3.35
N LEU A 67 0.63 -8.13 -2.35
CA LEU A 67 1.71 -7.15 -2.36
C LEU A 67 2.80 -7.55 -3.36
N THR A 68 2.85 -6.85 -4.50
CA THR A 68 3.87 -7.04 -5.54
C THR A 68 4.98 -6.01 -5.45
N TYR A 69 6.14 -6.33 -6.06
CA TYR A 69 7.19 -5.34 -6.31
C TYR A 69 6.66 -4.09 -7.02
N GLY A 70 5.70 -4.24 -7.93
CA GLY A 70 5.05 -3.10 -8.60
C GLY A 70 4.29 -2.19 -7.64
N THR A 71 3.64 -2.75 -6.62
CA THR A 71 2.95 -1.97 -5.56
C THR A 71 3.96 -1.16 -4.74
N ILE A 72 5.06 -1.81 -4.34
CA ILE A 72 6.14 -1.15 -3.61
C ILE A 72 6.76 -0.03 -4.45
N ASN A 73 7.06 -0.31 -5.72
CA ASN A 73 7.64 0.68 -6.63
C ASN A 73 6.69 1.86 -6.88
N LEU A 74 5.38 1.62 -6.92
CA LEU A 74 4.39 2.68 -7.03
C LEU A 74 4.43 3.60 -5.78
N LEU A 75 4.47 3.02 -4.58
CA LEU A 75 4.57 3.81 -3.34
C LEU A 75 5.85 4.63 -3.28
N LYS A 76 6.98 4.08 -3.74
CA LYS A 76 8.26 4.82 -3.82
C LYS A 76 8.19 6.08 -4.67
N ASN A 77 7.23 6.16 -5.60
CA ASN A 77 7.02 7.32 -6.45
C ASN A 77 6.08 8.38 -5.85
N MET A 78 5.65 8.24 -4.59
CA MET A 78 4.72 9.17 -3.92
C MET A 78 5.38 9.85 -2.70
N PRO A 79 6.41 10.70 -2.89
CA PRO A 79 7.19 11.27 -1.78
C PRO A 79 6.38 12.22 -0.88
N ASN A 80 5.23 12.69 -1.35
CA ASN A 80 4.33 13.57 -0.61
C ASN A 80 3.20 12.83 0.12
N LEU A 81 3.25 11.49 0.15
CA LEU A 81 2.24 10.67 0.79
C LEU A 81 2.24 10.90 2.31
N THR A 82 1.09 11.32 2.84
CA THR A 82 0.87 11.57 4.27
C THR A 82 -0.05 10.54 4.91
N LEU A 83 -0.92 9.91 4.10
CA LEU A 83 -1.83 8.84 4.51
C LEU A 83 -1.73 7.67 3.53
N LEU A 84 -1.40 6.49 4.04
CA LEU A 84 -1.43 5.23 3.31
C LEU A 84 -2.41 4.29 4.00
N THR A 85 -3.45 3.89 3.29
CA THR A 85 -4.30 2.75 3.66
C THR A 85 -4.06 1.61 2.69
N LEU A 86 -3.71 0.44 3.20
CA LEU A 86 -3.49 -0.75 2.37
C LEU A 86 -4.31 -1.92 2.92
N GLN A 87 -5.06 -2.56 2.05
CA GLN A 87 -5.68 -3.85 2.32
C GLN A 87 -5.11 -4.86 1.36
N THR A 88 -4.54 -5.95 1.88
CA THR A 88 -3.96 -7.02 1.05
C THR A 88 -4.35 -8.40 1.57
N GLY A 89 -4.68 -9.28 0.63
CA GLY A 89 -4.66 -10.72 0.87
C GLY A 89 -3.28 -11.28 0.61
N LYS A 90 -3.05 -12.53 1.05
CA LYS A 90 -2.02 -13.47 0.63
C LYS A 90 -0.62 -12.84 0.42
N HIS A 91 0.28 -13.17 1.36
CA HIS A 91 1.66 -12.69 1.53
C HIS A 91 1.74 -11.48 2.46
N HIS A 92 2.46 -11.70 3.57
CA HIS A 92 2.76 -10.67 4.53
C HIS A 92 4.06 -9.96 4.14
N MET A 93 4.11 -8.66 4.40
CA MET A 93 5.36 -7.91 4.45
C MET A 93 5.66 -7.68 5.93
N ASN A 94 6.82 -8.13 6.40
CA ASN A 94 7.20 -7.96 7.80
C ASN A 94 7.51 -6.47 8.12
N GLY A 95 7.52 -6.13 9.40
CA GLY A 95 7.75 -4.77 9.88
C GLY A 95 9.13 -4.22 9.50
N HIS A 96 10.16 -5.05 9.32
CA HIS A 96 11.47 -4.57 8.85
C HIS A 96 11.40 -4.02 7.42
N LYS A 97 10.75 -4.76 6.50
CA LYS A 97 10.57 -4.31 5.12
C LYS A 97 9.74 -3.03 5.06
N TRP A 98 8.69 -2.93 5.87
CA TRP A 98 7.88 -1.72 5.93
C TRP A 98 8.65 -0.53 6.50
N LYS A 99 9.40 -0.72 7.59
CA LYS A 99 10.28 0.29 8.16
C LYS A 99 11.24 0.85 7.11
N TYR A 100 11.88 -0.01 6.33
CA TYR A 100 12.75 0.39 5.22
C TYR A 100 12.01 1.22 4.17
N LEU A 101 10.84 0.76 3.69
CA LEU A 101 10.06 1.50 2.71
C LEU A 101 9.64 2.89 3.21
N ILE A 102 9.17 2.96 4.46
CA ILE A 102 8.67 4.20 5.06
C ILE A 102 9.81 5.18 5.30
N GLY A 103 10.89 4.71 5.92
CA GLY A 103 12.06 5.54 6.25
C GLY A 103 12.72 6.13 5.01
N ASP A 104 12.90 5.33 3.95
CA ASP A 104 13.68 5.76 2.79
C ASP A 104 12.84 6.51 1.74
N TYR A 105 11.55 6.19 1.60
CA TYR A 105 10.75 6.65 0.46
C TYR A 105 9.49 7.41 0.83
N LEU A 106 9.00 7.31 2.07
CA LEU A 106 7.77 7.95 2.51
C LEU A 106 8.01 8.87 3.72
N PRO A 107 8.95 9.84 3.63
CA PRO A 107 9.38 10.64 4.78
C PRO A 107 8.28 11.55 5.35
N LYS A 108 7.19 11.77 4.61
CA LYS A 108 6.05 12.60 5.04
C LYS A 108 4.86 11.78 5.55
N LEU A 109 5.00 10.45 5.63
CA LEU A 109 3.92 9.57 6.04
C LEU A 109 3.59 9.78 7.51
N LYS A 110 2.38 10.25 7.80
CA LYS A 110 1.90 10.51 9.17
C LYS A 110 0.98 9.40 9.66
N LYS A 111 0.22 8.82 8.74
CA LYS A 111 -0.76 7.77 9.04
C LYS A 111 -0.54 6.60 8.11
N PHE A 112 -0.30 5.44 8.71
CA PHE A 112 -0.22 4.18 8.03
C PHE A 112 -1.27 3.23 8.61
N GLN A 113 -2.21 2.82 7.77
CA GLN A 113 -3.26 1.86 8.11
C GLN A 113 -3.09 0.67 7.18
N PHE A 114 -2.91 -0.50 7.74
CA PHE A 114 -2.76 -1.70 6.95
C PHE A 114 -3.60 -2.84 7.53
N LEU A 115 -4.26 -3.56 6.63
CA LEU A 115 -4.95 -4.81 6.91
C LEU A 115 -4.34 -5.88 6.02
N MET A 116 -3.68 -6.87 6.62
CA MET A 116 -3.09 -8.00 5.92
C MET A 116 -3.80 -9.28 6.34
N LEU A 117 -4.28 -10.04 5.36
CA LEU A 117 -4.84 -11.37 5.55
C LEU A 117 -3.87 -12.40 4.98
N PHE A 118 -3.28 -13.25 5.80
CA PHE A 118 -2.33 -14.26 5.36
C PHE A 118 -2.45 -15.54 6.18
N LEU A 119 -2.03 -16.65 5.57
CA LEU A 119 -1.89 -17.93 6.25
C LEU A 119 -0.50 -17.97 6.87
N VAL A 120 -0.42 -18.53 8.08
CA VAL A 120 0.84 -18.80 8.77
C VAL A 120 0.92 -20.30 8.97
N ASN A 121 2.10 -20.89 8.76
CA ASN A 121 2.26 -22.34 8.84
C ASN A 121 2.41 -22.81 10.29
N ASN A 122 2.94 -21.97 11.18
CA ASN A 122 3.16 -22.27 12.59
C ASN A 122 3.23 -21.00 13.45
N GLU A 123 3.26 -21.19 14.77
CA GLU A 123 3.33 -20.10 15.74
C GLU A 123 4.65 -19.31 15.68
N GLU A 124 5.76 -19.96 15.31
CA GLU A 124 7.08 -19.34 15.22
C GLU A 124 7.12 -18.27 14.13
N GLU A 125 6.66 -18.59 12.92
CA GLU A 125 6.53 -17.65 11.80
C GLU A 125 5.62 -16.47 12.19
N MET A 126 4.55 -16.73 12.95
CA MET A 126 3.67 -15.67 13.44
C MET A 126 4.40 -14.74 14.41
N ASN A 127 5.14 -15.31 15.38
CA ASN A 127 5.90 -14.55 16.36
C ASN A 127 6.99 -13.70 15.68
N GLU A 128 7.70 -14.25 14.69
CA GLU A 128 8.69 -13.49 13.90
C GLU A 128 8.06 -12.28 13.20
N ILE A 129 6.87 -12.45 12.61
CA ILE A 129 6.14 -11.35 11.99
C ILE A 129 5.77 -10.31 13.05
N LEU A 130 5.19 -10.72 14.18
CA LEU A 130 4.78 -9.79 15.24
C LEU A 130 5.96 -9.04 15.82
N ASP A 131 7.07 -9.72 16.09
CA ASP A 131 8.27 -9.13 16.66
C ASP A 131 8.91 -8.12 15.70
N SER A 132 8.81 -8.32 14.39
CA SER A 132 9.24 -7.33 13.41
C SER A 132 8.48 -6.00 13.49
N TYR A 133 7.28 -5.99 14.11
CA TYR A 133 6.48 -4.80 14.40
C TYR A 133 6.64 -4.27 15.84
N ARG A 134 7.37 -4.96 16.72
CA ARG A 134 7.61 -4.55 18.12
C ARG A 134 8.91 -3.77 18.30
N THR A 135 9.31 -2.98 17.31
CA THR A 135 10.54 -2.17 17.38
C THR A 135 10.24 -0.72 17.79
N PRO A 136 11.23 0.04 18.32
CA PRO A 136 11.05 1.45 18.67
C PRO A 136 10.48 2.31 17.55
N PHE A 137 10.82 1.98 16.29
CA PHE A 137 10.27 2.63 15.11
C PHE A 137 8.74 2.64 15.13
N TRP A 138 8.12 1.49 15.42
CA TRP A 138 6.67 1.35 15.43
C TRP A 138 6.05 1.92 16.71
N LEU A 139 6.63 1.57 17.86
CA LEU A 139 6.00 1.80 19.17
C LEU A 139 6.27 3.19 19.74
N ILE A 140 7.44 3.77 19.47
CA ILE A 140 7.90 5.03 20.06
C ILE A 140 7.88 6.14 19.00
N ASP A 141 8.57 5.95 17.88
CA ASP A 141 8.77 7.01 16.88
C ASP A 141 7.47 7.36 16.15
N HIS A 142 6.67 6.34 15.81
CA HIS A 142 5.43 6.50 15.04
C HIS A 142 4.16 6.27 15.88
N GLN A 143 4.27 5.61 17.03
CA GLN A 143 3.15 5.23 17.90
C GLN A 143 2.03 4.49 17.14
N TRP A 144 2.42 3.64 16.19
CA TRP A 144 1.51 2.86 15.38
C TRP A 144 1.22 1.52 16.04
N PHE A 145 -0.06 1.32 16.39
CA PHE A 145 -0.52 0.10 17.05
C PHE A 145 -0.77 -1.00 16.02
N VAL A 146 -0.08 -2.13 16.18
CA VAL A 146 -0.31 -3.33 15.38
C VAL A 146 -1.23 -4.27 16.13
N ARG A 147 -2.33 -4.68 15.49
CA ARG A 147 -3.26 -5.69 16.01
C ARG A 147 -3.20 -6.90 15.10
N CYS A 148 -3.10 -8.07 15.69
CA CYS A 148 -3.19 -9.33 14.98
C CYS A 148 -4.38 -10.11 15.55
N HIS A 149 -5.26 -10.53 14.65
CA HIS A 149 -6.36 -11.44 14.97
C HIS A 149 -6.08 -12.71 14.18
N TRP A 150 -5.94 -13.84 14.86
CA TRP A 150 -5.82 -15.14 14.22
C TRP A 150 -7.05 -15.97 14.60
N ASN A 151 -7.62 -16.66 13.61
CA ASN A 151 -8.62 -17.68 13.85
C ASN A 151 -7.94 -19.02 13.62
N LEU A 152 -7.82 -19.82 14.69
CA LEU A 152 -7.53 -21.24 14.55
C LEU A 152 -8.83 -21.90 14.09
N GLU A 153 -9.11 -21.90 12.79
CA GLU A 153 -10.06 -22.88 12.29
C GLU A 153 -9.39 -24.26 12.43
N ILE A 154 -9.69 -24.90 13.55
CA ILE A 154 -9.51 -26.35 13.71
C ILE A 154 -10.44 -26.96 12.67
N ASP A 155 -9.85 -27.61 11.67
CA ASP A 155 -10.57 -28.48 10.74
C ASP A 155 -11.55 -29.35 11.52
N LYS A 156 -12.84 -29.04 11.43
CA LYS A 156 -13.87 -30.03 11.71
C LYS A 156 -13.92 -30.93 10.48
N ILE A 157 -13.15 -32.01 10.57
CA ILE A 157 -13.20 -33.22 9.74
C ILE A 157 -14.65 -33.62 9.46
#